data_AF-A0A3D3KWE9-F1
#
_entry.id   AF-A0A3D3KWE9-F1
#
_cell.length_a   1.000
_cell.length_b   1.000
_cell.length_c   1.000
_cell.angle_alpha   90.00
_cell.angle_beta   90.00
_cell.angle_gamma   90.00
#
_symmetry.space_group_name_H-M   'P 1'
#
loop_
_entity.id
_entity.type
_entity.pdbx_description
1 polymer ?
#
loop_
_entity_poly.entity_id
_entity_poly.type
_entity_poly.pdbx_seq_one_letter_code
_entity_poly.pdbx_strand_id
1 'polypeptide(L)' 'PEPDLVPIVASREWVEELRATLPEPPAARRKRLQADWGYSDLEFRDVVNAGVMDEIEETIAAGAAASVARKWWMGEIV' A
#
# COMPACT_ATOMS: atom_id res chain seq x y z
N PRO A 1 21.93 28.63 10.58
CA PRO A 1 21.32 28.18 11.85
C PRO A 1 20.31 29.24 12.31
N GLU A 2 19.03 28.85 12.43
CA GLU A 2 17.98 29.74 12.92
C GLU A 2 18.21 29.96 14.43
N PRO A 3 18.49 31.20 14.89
CA PRO A 3 18.88 31.45 16.28
C PRO A 3 17.78 31.17 17.31
N ASP A 4 16.52 31.17 16.88
CA ASP A 4 15.35 30.90 17.73
C ASP A 4 15.03 29.39 17.85
N LEU A 5 15.68 28.54 17.06
CA LEU A 5 15.44 27.10 17.09
C LEU A 5 16.57 26.39 17.84
N VAL A 6 16.19 25.66 18.89
CA VAL A 6 17.11 24.72 19.54
C VAL A 6 17.46 23.58 18.58
N PRO A 7 18.72 23.08 18.58
CA PRO A 7 19.10 21.92 17.79
C PRO A 7 18.23 20.71 18.12
N ILE A 8 17.51 20.19 17.13
CA ILE A 8 16.76 18.94 17.28
C ILE A 8 17.76 17.78 17.23
N VAL A 9 17.81 17.00 18.31
CA VAL A 9 18.60 15.77 18.37
C VAL A 9 17.65 14.59 18.30
N ALA A 10 17.70 13.84 17.19
CA ALA A 10 17.00 12.57 17.10
C ALA A 10 17.80 11.51 17.88
N SER A 11 17.33 11.14 19.08
CA SER A 11 17.93 10.06 19.84
C SER A 11 17.73 8.72 19.11
N ARG A 12 18.63 7.76 19.33
CA ARG A 12 18.53 6.45 18.69
C ARG A 12 17.30 5.70 19.19
N GLU A 13 16.98 5.84 20.46
CA GLU A 13 15.82 5.25 21.10
C GLU A 13 14.52 5.72 20.42
N TRP A 14 14.42 7.03 20.14
CA TRP A 14 13.25 7.60 19.46
C TRP A 14 13.16 7.16 17.99
N VAL A 15 14.29 7.01 17.30
CA VAL A 15 14.32 6.46 15.94
C VAL A 15 13.84 5.01 15.92
N GLU A 16 14.25 4.18 16.88
CA GLU A 16 13.80 2.79 16.94
C GLU A 16 12.32 2.65 17.33
N GLU A 17 11.82 3.53 18.21
CA GLU A 17 10.39 3.62 18.52
C GLU A 17 9.57 3.92 17.26
N LEU A 18 9.97 4.95 16.50
CA LEU A 18 9.29 5.30 15.25
C LEU A 18 9.43 4.22 14.19
N ARG A 19 10.60 3.56 14.09
CA ARG A 19 10.82 2.44 13.16
C ARG A 19 9.82 1.31 13.40
N ALA A 20 9.48 1.03 14.66
CA ALA A 20 8.50 0.00 15.02
C ALA A 20 7.06 0.37 14.62
N THR A 21 6.77 1.66 14.40
CA THR A 21 5.45 2.14 13.94
C THR A 21 5.30 2.18 12.42
N LEU A 22 6.39 1.97 11.67
CA LEU A 22 6.33 2.03 10.22
C LEU A 22 5.46 0.88 9.67
N PRO A 23 4.55 1.17 8.72
CA PRO A 23 3.77 0.13 8.07
C PRO A 23 4.66 -0.74 7.16
N GLU A 24 4.05 -1.78 6.58
CA GLU A 24 4.69 -2.56 5.53
C GLU A 24 5.21 -1.64 4.40
N PRO A 25 6.47 -1.78 3.95
CA PRO A 25 7.00 -0.99 2.85
C PRO A 25 6.15 -1.12 1.59
N PRO A 26 5.86 -0.02 0.85
CA PRO A 26 4.96 -0.07 -0.30
C PRO A 26 5.35 -1.09 -1.37
N ALA A 27 6.65 -1.27 -1.62
CA ALA A 27 7.15 -2.26 -2.59
C ALA A 27 6.91 -3.70 -2.12
N ALA A 28 7.06 -3.97 -0.82
CA ALA A 28 6.78 -5.28 -0.24
C ALA A 28 5.27 -5.59 -0.30
N ARG A 29 4.44 -4.61 0.11
CA ARG A 29 2.97 -4.71 0.04
C ARG A 29 2.51 -5.04 -1.37
N ARG A 30 2.98 -4.31 -2.38
CA ARG A 30 2.63 -4.55 -3.79
C ARG A 30 2.99 -5.96 -4.26
N LYS A 31 4.20 -6.42 -3.94
CA LYS A 31 4.67 -7.77 -4.32
C LYS A 31 3.82 -8.86 -3.66
N ARG A 32 3.47 -8.68 -2.38
CA ARG A 32 2.59 -9.59 -1.63
C ARG A 32 1.20 -9.64 -2.28
N LEU A 33 0.56 -8.48 -2.44
CA LEU A 33 -0.80 -8.39 -3.01
C LEU A 33 -0.88 -8.97 -4.42
N GLN A 34 0.10 -8.68 -5.28
CA GLN A 34 0.14 -9.24 -6.62
C GLN A 34 0.16 -10.78 -6.61
N ALA A 35 0.98 -11.36 -5.73
CA ALA A 35 1.07 -12.81 -5.57
C ALA A 35 -0.21 -13.40 -4.98
N ASP A 36 -0.75 -12.79 -3.93
CA ASP A 36 -1.96 -13.24 -3.23
C ASP A 36 -3.21 -13.19 -4.13
N TRP A 37 -3.29 -12.19 -5.01
CA TRP A 37 -4.41 -12.02 -5.94
C TRP A 37 -4.25 -12.83 -7.23
N GLY A 38 -3.06 -13.36 -7.49
CA GLY A 38 -2.77 -14.10 -8.72
C GLY A 38 -2.85 -13.26 -9.99
N TYR A 39 -2.62 -11.95 -9.91
CA TYR A 39 -2.65 -11.06 -11.07
C TYR A 39 -1.34 -11.14 -11.85
N SER A 40 -1.43 -11.07 -13.17
CA SER A 40 -0.29 -10.83 -14.03
C SER A 40 0.33 -9.44 -13.76
N ASP A 41 1.59 -9.25 -14.15
CA ASP A 41 2.27 -7.96 -14.05
C ASP A 41 1.49 -6.84 -14.74
N LEU A 42 0.86 -7.14 -15.88
CA LEU A 42 0.08 -6.19 -16.64
C LEU A 42 -1.19 -5.77 -15.89
N GLU A 43 -1.97 -6.75 -15.41
CA GLU A 43 -3.20 -6.49 -14.65
C GLU A 43 -2.91 -5.70 -13.37
N PHE A 44 -1.85 -6.08 -12.65
CA PHE A 44 -1.48 -5.42 -11.40
C PHE A 44 -1.00 -3.98 -11.64
N ARG A 45 -0.19 -3.76 -12.70
CA ARG A 45 0.23 -2.42 -13.11
C ARG A 45 -0.97 -1.53 -13.42
N ASP A 46 -1.97 -2.06 -14.13
CA ASP A 46 -3.16 -1.28 -14.49
C ASP A 46 -3.99 -0.93 -13.24
N VAL A 47 -4.12 -1.85 -12.27
CA VAL A 47 -4.73 -1.57 -10.96
C VAL A 47 -4.00 -0.46 -10.21
N VAL A 48 -2.66 -0.53 -10.15
CA VAL A 48 -1.84 0.51 -9.48
C VAL A 48 -1.99 1.86 -10.16
N ASN A 49 -2.03 1.89 -11.49
CA ASN A 49 -2.21 3.13 -12.25
C ASN A 49 -3.61 3.74 -12.10
N ALA A 50 -4.64 2.90 -11.94
CA ALA A 50 -6.00 3.33 -11.66
C ALA A 50 -6.19 3.80 -10.21
N GLY A 51 -5.25 3.49 -9.30
CA GLY A 51 -5.30 3.92 -7.91
C GLY A 51 -6.32 3.16 -7.06
N VAL A 52 -6.87 2.05 -7.54
CA VAL A 52 -7.96 1.28 -6.90
C VAL A 52 -7.48 0.07 -6.09
N MET A 53 -6.20 0.06 -5.71
CA MET A 53 -5.59 -1.12 -5.07
C MET A 53 -6.16 -1.37 -3.68
N ASP A 54 -6.40 -0.31 -2.91
CA ASP A 54 -6.91 -0.42 -1.55
C ASP A 54 -8.37 -0.91 -1.56
N GLU A 55 -9.19 -0.41 -2.49
CA GLU A 55 -10.59 -0.80 -2.66
C GLU A 55 -10.72 -2.27 -3.10
N ILE A 56 -9.83 -2.74 -3.98
CA ILE A 56 -9.75 -4.15 -4.34
C ILE A 56 -9.36 -5.00 -3.13
N GLU A 57 -8.37 -4.58 -2.33
CA GLU A 57 -7.98 -5.28 -1.11
C GLU A 57 -9.14 -5.40 -0.12
N GLU A 58 -9.85 -4.31 0.12
CA GLU A 58 -11.04 -4.27 0.99
C GLU A 58 -12.16 -5.17 0.47
N THR A 59 -12.40 -5.16 -0.83
CA THR A 59 -13.44 -6.00 -1.47
C THR A 59 -13.11 -7.49 -1.33
N ILE A 60 -11.83 -7.86 -1.47
CA ILE A 60 -11.36 -9.24 -1.26
C ILE A 60 -11.45 -9.62 0.21
N ALA A 61 -11.08 -8.72 1.12
CA ALA A 61 -11.22 -8.93 2.57
C ALA A 61 -12.69 -9.11 3.00
N ALA A 62 -13.64 -8.50 2.28
CA ALA A 62 -15.08 -8.71 2.45
C ALA A 62 -15.59 -10.06 1.88
N GLY A 63 -14.72 -10.86 1.25
CA GLY A 63 -15.02 -12.23 0.80
C GLY A 63 -15.17 -12.39 -0.72
N ALA A 64 -14.92 -11.36 -1.52
CA ALA A 64 -14.94 -11.48 -2.97
C ALA A 64 -13.69 -12.20 -3.51
N ALA A 65 -13.83 -12.93 -4.62
CA ALA A 65 -12.68 -13.42 -5.36
C ALA A 65 -11.92 -12.25 -6.01
N ALA A 66 -10.59 -12.32 -6.04
CA ALA A 66 -9.74 -11.26 -6.59
C ALA A 66 -10.12 -10.89 -8.04
N SER A 67 -10.34 -11.88 -8.90
CA SER A 67 -10.77 -11.65 -10.28
C SER A 67 -12.10 -10.90 -10.40
N VAL A 68 -13.03 -11.14 -9.47
CA VAL A 68 -14.33 -10.44 -9.41
C VAL A 68 -14.14 -9.01 -8.92
N ALA A 69 -13.35 -8.80 -7.87
CA ALA A 69 -13.03 -7.46 -7.35
C ALA A 69 -12.38 -6.59 -8.44
N ARG A 70 -11.36 -7.12 -9.15
CA ARG A 70 -10.72 -6.41 -10.26
C ARG A 70 -11.71 -6.04 -11.35
N LYS A 71 -12.58 -6.97 -11.75
CA LYS A 71 -13.56 -6.71 -12.82
C LYS A 71 -14.49 -5.55 -12.46
N TRP A 72 -14.99 -5.52 -11.23
CA TRP A 72 -15.89 -4.45 -10.77
C TRP A 72 -15.20 -3.09 -10.79
N TRP A 73 -14.03 -2.97 -10.15
CA TRP A 73 -13.32 -1.71 -10.00
C TRP A 73 -12.64 -1.21 -11.29
N MET A 74 -12.22 -2.12 -12.17
CA MET A 74 -11.52 -1.76 -13.42
C MET A 74 -12.43 -1.72 -14.65
N GLY A 75 -13.72 -2.08 -14.52
CA GLY A 75 -14.61 -2.27 -15.67
C GLY A 75 -16.01 -1.71 -15.53
N GLU A 76 -16.69 -1.97 -14.41
CA GLU A 76 -18.14 -1.68 -14.27
C GLU A 76 -18.42 -0.35 -13.55
N ILE A 77 -17.47 0.16 -12.76
CA ILE A 77 -17.64 1.37 -11.92
C ILE A 77 -17.02 2.63 -12.56
N VAL A 78 -16.18 2.47 -13.59
CA VAL A 78 -15.41 3.57 -14.22
C VAL A 78 -16.30 4.51 -15.03
#